data_AF-A0A4V6PAA0-F1
#
_entry.id   AF-A0A4V6PAA0-F1
#
_cell.length_a   1.000
_cell.length_b   1.000
_cell.length_c   1.000
_cell.angle_alpha   90.00
_cell.angle_beta   90.00
_cell.angle_gamma   90.00
#
_symmetry.space_group_name_H-M   'P 1'
#
loop_
_entity.id
_entity.type
_entity.pdbx_description
1 polymer ?
#
loop_
_entity_poly.entity_id
_entity_poly.type
_entity_poly.pdbx_seq_one_letter_code
_entity_poly.pdbx_strand_id
1 'polypeptide(L)'
;MATFPSPPHLTDPTQPEVHRGPVAGTAARPPRPRLVSASEGAALLDVSSARFARLARGGCFSPAEFRISPLHIVTWWYPTTELRLFADRESRLLSGPIPEGLRRALRQGEDWRPRRWRARRTAELVRRTRDPWRRAAVFAAVLEPPLLLRRVPEPRERALLRRLRPALADPPPPGFRPRAFQELLTAVEPDEARWYVRGLDLALREARARPAAGPRLRAGQRPGP
;
A
#
# COMPACT_ATOMS: atom_id res chain seq x y z
N MET A 1 -4.99 13.43 26.56
CA MET A 1 -5.60 13.14 25.24
C MET A 1 -4.77 13.86 24.19
N ALA A 2 -4.05 13.14 23.34
CA ALA A 2 -3.15 13.75 22.36
C ALA A 2 -3.87 13.81 21.00
N THR A 3 -4.13 15.04 20.53
CA THR A 3 -4.75 15.36 19.25
C THR A 3 -3.81 15.02 18.11
N PHE A 4 -4.24 14.11 17.23
CA PHE A 4 -3.62 13.88 15.93
C PHE A 4 -4.01 15.01 14.97
N PRO A 5 -3.13 15.45 14.06
CA PRO A 5 -3.53 16.41 13.03
C PRO A 5 -4.46 15.75 12.01
N SER A 6 -5.66 16.33 11.87
CA SER A 6 -6.65 16.02 10.83
C SER A 6 -6.13 16.34 9.43
N PRO A 7 -6.58 15.63 8.38
CA PRO A 7 -6.22 15.90 7.00
C PRO A 7 -6.91 17.16 6.45
N PRO A 8 -6.30 17.90 5.49
CA PRO A 8 -6.91 19.10 4.93
C PRO A 8 -8.14 18.79 4.07
N HIS A 9 -9.15 19.63 4.22
CA HIS A 9 -10.40 19.63 3.47
C HIS A 9 -10.17 19.90 1.98
N LEU A 10 -10.81 19.09 1.15
CA LEU A 10 -10.86 19.20 -0.32
C LEU A 10 -12.02 20.15 -0.68
N THR A 11 -11.71 21.31 -1.23
CA THR A 11 -12.71 22.24 -1.78
C THR A 11 -13.14 21.78 -3.17
N ASP A 12 -14.44 21.81 -3.43
CA ASP A 12 -15.06 21.48 -4.73
C ASP A 12 -14.81 22.61 -5.77
N PRO A 13 -14.69 22.31 -7.08
CA PRO A 13 -14.20 23.25 -8.07
C PRO A 13 -15.33 24.01 -8.78
N THR A 14 -15.12 25.30 -8.99
CA THR A 14 -15.80 26.05 -10.05
C THR A 14 -14.89 26.06 -11.30
N GLN A 15 -15.43 25.63 -12.43
CA GLN A 15 -14.87 25.74 -13.79
C GLN A 15 -15.89 26.48 -14.67
N PRO A 16 -15.58 26.92 -15.93
CA PRO A 16 -14.33 26.75 -16.69
C PRO A 16 -13.85 28.06 -17.38
N GLU A 17 -12.57 28.13 -17.77
CA GLU A 17 -12.20 28.86 -18.99
C GLU A 17 -11.30 28.02 -19.88
N VAL A 18 -11.71 27.96 -21.14
CA VAL A 18 -11.20 27.13 -22.22
C VAL A 18 -10.02 27.85 -22.85
N HIS A 19 -8.83 27.27 -22.76
CA HIS A 19 -7.78 27.58 -23.71
C HIS A 19 -7.20 26.29 -24.30
N ARG A 20 -7.46 26.11 -25.59
CA ARG A 20 -7.04 24.97 -26.39
C ARG A 20 -5.72 25.36 -27.08
N GLY A 21 -4.62 24.70 -26.71
CA GLY A 21 -3.30 24.79 -27.34
C GLY A 21 -2.43 23.58 -26.98
N PRO A 22 -1.50 23.13 -27.84
CA PRO A 22 -1.55 21.76 -28.33
C PRO A 22 -0.51 20.80 -27.76
N VAL A 23 -0.61 19.56 -28.29
CA VAL A 23 0.30 18.42 -28.36
C VAL A 23 0.53 17.57 -27.09
N ALA A 24 0.04 16.34 -27.23
CA ALA A 24 0.34 15.19 -26.40
C ALA A 24 1.85 14.93 -26.36
N GLY A 25 2.50 15.52 -25.36
CA GLY A 25 3.73 14.95 -24.82
C GLY A 25 3.36 13.65 -24.14
N THR A 26 3.85 12.53 -24.67
CA THR A 26 3.85 11.22 -24.00
C THR A 26 4.21 11.46 -22.55
N ALA A 27 3.24 11.37 -21.63
CA ALA A 27 3.47 11.67 -20.22
C ALA A 27 4.57 10.73 -19.75
N ALA A 28 5.80 11.25 -19.71
CA ALA A 28 6.97 10.50 -19.33
C ALA A 28 6.66 9.97 -17.94
N ARG A 29 6.62 8.63 -17.81
CA ARG A 29 6.41 8.03 -16.50
C ARG A 29 7.49 8.62 -15.60
N PRO A 30 7.12 9.30 -14.49
CA PRO A 30 8.10 9.95 -13.65
C PRO A 30 9.18 8.93 -13.29
N PRO A 31 10.47 9.32 -13.31
CA PRO A 31 11.56 8.41 -13.01
C PRO A 31 11.25 7.71 -11.70
N ARG A 32 11.50 6.40 -11.64
CA ARG A 32 11.27 5.65 -10.39
C ARG A 32 12.07 6.33 -9.28
N PRO A 33 11.46 6.62 -8.13
CA PRO A 33 12.18 7.26 -7.05
C PRO A 33 13.36 6.37 -6.68
N ARG A 34 14.55 6.94 -6.59
CA ARG A 34 15.73 6.22 -6.10
C ARG A 34 15.42 5.72 -4.70
N LEU A 35 15.59 4.42 -4.50
CA LEU A 35 15.41 3.76 -3.21
C LEU A 35 16.76 3.61 -2.51
N VAL A 36 16.76 3.78 -1.20
CA VAL A 36 17.94 3.63 -0.34
C VAL A 36 17.63 2.71 0.83
N SER A 37 18.64 1.96 1.26
CA SER A 37 18.58 1.17 2.49
C SER A 37 18.47 2.07 3.73
N ALA A 38 18.24 1.47 4.90
CA ALA A 38 18.19 2.23 6.15
C ALA A 38 19.51 2.96 6.48
N SER A 39 20.66 2.33 6.19
CA SER A 39 21.97 2.92 6.44
C SER A 39 22.25 4.11 5.51
N GLU A 40 21.97 3.95 4.22
CA GLU A 40 22.08 5.03 3.24
C GLU A 40 21.09 6.16 3.52
N GLY A 41 19.87 5.83 3.96
CA GLY A 41 18.87 6.80 4.37
C GLY A 41 19.27 7.59 5.62
N ALA A 42 19.94 6.94 6.58
CA ALA A 42 20.47 7.60 7.76
C ALA A 42 21.57 8.61 7.40
N ALA A 43 22.50 8.21 6.52
CA ALA A 43 23.52 9.11 5.99
C ALA A 43 22.92 10.28 5.20
N LEU A 44 21.89 10.03 4.39
CA LEU A 44 21.19 11.08 3.62
C LEU A 44 20.51 12.12 4.52
N LEU A 45 20.04 11.71 5.70
CA LEU A 45 19.37 12.58 6.67
C LEU A 45 20.33 13.17 7.72
N ASP A 46 21.62 12.85 7.65
CA ASP A 46 22.63 13.21 8.65
C ASP A 46 22.23 12.80 10.10
N VAL A 47 21.77 11.56 10.25
CA VAL A 47 21.39 10.98 11.56
C VAL A 47 22.05 9.62 11.77
N SER A 48 22.12 9.19 13.03
CA SER A 48 22.56 7.82 13.34
C SER A 48 21.57 6.77 12.83
N SER A 49 22.07 5.59 12.47
CA SER A 49 21.24 4.45 12.04
C SER A 49 20.18 4.07 13.08
N ALA A 50 20.50 4.22 14.38
CA ALA A 50 19.57 3.98 15.47
C ALA A 50 18.42 5.00 15.46
N ARG A 51 18.71 6.28 15.23
CA ARG A 51 17.67 7.32 15.12
C ARG A 51 16.81 7.09 13.88
N PHE A 52 17.43 6.81 12.74
CA PHE A 52 16.70 6.48 11.50
C PHE A 52 15.73 5.32 11.72
N ALA A 53 16.19 4.23 12.32
CA ALA A 53 15.36 3.06 12.61
C ALA A 53 14.18 3.40 13.53
N ARG A 54 14.37 4.27 14.53
CA ARG A 54 13.30 4.72 15.43
C ARG A 54 12.25 5.56 14.71
N LEU A 55 12.67 6.49 13.85
CA LEU A 55 11.74 7.29 13.04
C LEU A 55 10.97 6.43 12.04
N ALA A 56 11.66 5.48 11.38
CA ALA A 56 11.05 4.54 10.45
C ALA A 56 10.01 3.65 11.15
N ARG A 57 10.36 3.05 12.29
CA ARG A 57 9.45 2.25 13.12
C ARG A 57 8.29 3.08 13.68
N GLY A 58 8.51 4.37 13.91
CA GLY A 58 7.48 5.33 14.27
C GLY A 58 6.52 5.72 13.15
N GLY A 59 6.80 5.31 11.91
CA GLY A 59 5.98 5.64 10.77
C GLY A 59 6.10 7.10 10.30
N CYS A 60 7.23 7.76 10.58
CA CYS A 60 7.55 9.11 10.07
C CYS A 60 7.70 9.13 8.54
N PHE A 61 8.15 8.01 7.97
CA PHE A 61 8.21 7.78 6.54
C PHE A 61 7.91 6.30 6.25
N SER A 62 7.49 6.03 5.02
CA SER A 62 7.01 4.73 4.59
C SER A 62 8.06 4.02 3.74
N PRO A 63 8.37 2.74 4.00
CA PRO A 63 9.19 1.95 3.09
C PRO A 63 8.44 1.66 1.78
N ALA A 64 9.16 1.57 0.67
CA ALA A 64 8.62 1.26 -0.65
C ALA A 64 8.63 -0.24 -0.94
N GLU A 65 9.70 -0.90 -0.52
CA GLU A 65 9.90 -2.33 -0.68
C GLU A 65 10.65 -2.88 0.53
N PHE A 66 10.58 -4.20 0.67
CA PHE A 66 11.45 -4.93 1.58
C PHE A 66 12.00 -6.16 0.87
N ARG A 67 13.16 -6.61 1.32
CA ARG A 67 13.76 -7.88 0.91
C ARG A 67 14.08 -8.70 2.14
N ILE A 68 14.00 -10.01 2.00
CA ILE A 68 14.40 -10.95 3.05
C ILE A 68 15.69 -11.58 2.58
N SER A 69 16.77 -11.38 3.33
CA SER A 69 18.07 -11.95 2.99
C SER A 69 18.07 -13.48 3.19
N PRO A 70 19.02 -14.22 2.59
CA PRO A 70 19.22 -15.64 2.90
C PRO A 70 19.46 -15.90 4.39
N LEU A 71 19.98 -14.90 5.12
CA LEU A 71 20.15 -14.91 6.58
C LEU A 71 18.86 -14.53 7.34
N HIS A 72 17.71 -14.53 6.65
CA HIS A 72 16.38 -14.24 7.19
C HIS A 72 16.20 -12.83 7.78
N ILE A 73 17.03 -11.86 7.34
CA ILE A 73 16.95 -10.46 7.79
C ILE A 73 16.02 -9.67 6.86
N VAL A 74 15.03 -8.99 7.43
CA VAL A 74 14.12 -8.09 6.70
C VAL A 74 14.79 -6.73 6.51
N THR A 75 15.14 -6.42 5.27
CA THR A 75 15.75 -5.14 4.87
C THR A 75 14.72 -4.27 4.18
N TRP A 76 14.52 -3.05 4.70
CA TRP A 76 13.57 -2.07 4.18
C TRP A 76 14.27 -1.03 3.31
N TRP A 77 13.59 -0.62 2.24
CA TRP A 77 14.08 0.40 1.31
C TRP A 77 13.12 1.60 1.26
N TYR A 78 13.69 2.80 1.19
CA TYR A 78 12.96 4.05 1.35
C TYR A 78 13.18 4.96 0.14
N PRO A 79 12.13 5.64 -0.36
CA PRO A 79 12.28 6.65 -1.40
C PRO A 79 13.09 7.84 -0.90
N THR A 80 14.18 8.15 -1.58
CA THR A 80 15.01 9.33 -1.30
C THR A 80 14.22 10.64 -1.30
N THR A 81 13.26 10.77 -2.23
CA THR A 81 12.39 11.95 -2.32
C THR A 81 11.54 12.14 -1.06
N GLU A 82 11.01 11.06 -0.48
CA GLU A 82 10.23 11.14 0.75
C GLU A 82 11.11 11.45 1.96
N LEU A 83 12.32 10.90 2.03
CA LEU A 83 13.26 11.23 3.09
C LEU A 83 13.63 12.71 3.08
N ARG A 84 13.93 13.28 1.91
CA ARG A 84 14.23 14.73 1.77
C ARG A 84 13.05 15.60 2.18
N LEU A 85 11.85 15.30 1.65
CA LEU A 85 10.63 16.02 2.03
C LEU A 85 10.34 15.95 3.54
N PHE A 86 10.66 14.82 4.18
CA PHE A 86 10.55 14.70 5.63
C PHE A 86 11.59 15.57 6.35
N ALA A 87 12.83 15.61 5.87
CA ALA A 87 13.88 16.45 6.45
C ALA A 87 13.49 17.93 6.42
N ASP A 88 12.90 18.37 5.31
CA ASP A 88 12.47 19.76 5.11
C ASP A 88 11.33 20.15 6.05
N ARG A 89 10.37 19.23 6.27
CA ARG A 89 9.15 19.49 7.05
C ARG A 89 9.33 19.31 8.55
N GLU A 90 10.12 18.31 8.94
CA GLU A 90 10.19 17.81 10.31
C GLU A 90 11.64 17.76 10.81
N SER A 91 12.45 18.75 10.44
CA SER A 91 13.87 18.85 10.81
C SER A 91 14.14 18.70 12.31
N ARG A 92 13.21 19.16 13.16
CA ARG A 92 13.25 19.01 14.62
C ARG A 92 13.30 17.55 15.07
N LEU A 93 12.77 16.60 14.30
CA LEU A 93 12.82 15.17 14.63
C LEU A 93 14.18 14.53 14.28
N LEU A 94 14.98 15.18 13.43
CA LEU A 94 16.31 14.71 13.04
C LEU A 94 17.35 15.01 14.12
N SER A 95 17.34 16.21 14.69
CA SER A 95 18.32 16.63 15.71
C SER A 95 17.76 16.71 17.13
N GLY A 96 16.44 16.90 17.28
CA GLY A 96 15.79 17.12 18.57
C GLY A 96 15.32 15.87 19.31
N PRO A 97 14.74 16.03 20.51
CA PRO A 97 14.24 14.92 21.30
C PRO A 97 13.08 14.22 20.59
N ILE A 98 13.12 12.89 20.58
CA ILE A 98 12.03 12.09 20.03
C ILE A 98 10.77 12.36 20.86
N PRO A 99 9.63 12.77 20.26
CA PRO A 99 8.41 13.08 20.99
C PRO A 99 7.96 11.93 21.90
N GLU A 100 7.36 12.26 23.04
CA GLU A 100 7.06 11.24 24.06
C GLU A 100 6.12 10.14 23.55
N GLY A 101 5.09 10.50 22.78
CA GLY A 101 4.19 9.52 22.16
C GLY A 101 4.94 8.50 21.31
N LEU A 102 5.87 8.98 20.46
CA LEU A 102 6.72 8.11 19.65
C LEU A 102 7.67 7.27 20.51
N ARG A 103 8.27 7.84 21.56
CA ARG A 103 9.10 7.06 22.50
C ARG A 103 8.30 5.94 23.17
N ARG A 104 7.06 6.21 23.57
CA ARG A 104 6.19 5.23 24.26
C ARG A 104 5.80 4.08 23.32
N ALA A 105 5.34 4.39 22.12
CA ALA A 105 5.03 3.40 21.08
C ALA A 105 6.23 2.48 20.80
N LEU A 106 7.42 3.06 20.60
CA LEU A 106 8.64 2.28 20.35
C LEU A 106 9.03 1.37 21.53
N ARG A 107 8.82 1.81 22.77
CA ARG A 107 9.06 0.98 23.97
C ARG A 107 8.08 -0.19 24.07
N GLN A 108 6.86 -0.03 23.57
CA GLN A 108 5.86 -1.10 23.49
C GLN A 108 6.12 -2.06 22.33
N GLY A 109 7.22 -1.86 21.59
CA GLY A 109 7.61 -2.73 20.48
C GLY A 109 6.91 -2.39 19.17
N GLU A 110 6.13 -1.31 19.09
CA GLU A 110 5.43 -0.95 17.86
C GLU A 110 6.39 -0.79 16.68
N ASP A 111 5.95 -1.27 15.53
CA ASP A 111 6.63 -1.11 14.25
C ASP A 111 5.61 -0.80 13.17
N TRP A 112 5.60 0.45 12.74
CA TRP A 112 4.69 0.95 11.72
C TRP A 112 5.18 0.65 10.30
N ARG A 113 6.40 0.14 10.10
CA ARG A 113 6.96 -0.11 8.76
C ARG A 113 6.11 -1.09 7.94
N PRO A 114 5.67 -2.26 8.47
CA PRO A 114 4.81 -3.16 7.71
C PRO A 114 3.47 -2.52 7.33
N ARG A 115 2.82 -1.81 8.25
CA ARG A 115 1.55 -1.11 8.00
C ARG A 115 1.70 -0.03 6.93
N ARG A 116 2.71 0.82 7.05
CA ARG A 116 3.01 1.89 6.07
C ARG A 116 3.36 1.31 4.70
N TRP A 117 4.13 0.23 4.67
CA TRP A 117 4.45 -0.52 3.45
C TRP A 117 3.17 -1.04 2.77
N ARG A 118 2.31 -1.75 3.49
CA ARG A 118 1.06 -2.30 2.95
C ARG A 118 0.18 -1.18 2.40
N ALA A 119 0.03 -0.07 3.14
CA ALA A 119 -0.76 1.07 2.68
C ALA A 119 -0.25 1.62 1.35
N ARG A 120 1.06 1.84 1.22
CA ARG A 120 1.68 2.26 -0.04
C ARG A 120 1.49 1.23 -1.15
N ARG A 121 1.80 -0.04 -0.87
CA ARG A 121 1.75 -1.13 -1.85
C ARG A 121 0.34 -1.34 -2.40
N THR A 122 -0.67 -1.36 -1.54
CA THR A 122 -2.08 -1.43 -1.94
C THR A 122 -2.45 -0.22 -2.78
N ALA A 123 -2.10 1.00 -2.35
CA ALA A 123 -2.43 2.21 -3.11
C ALA A 123 -1.78 2.21 -4.51
N GLU A 124 -0.53 1.75 -4.63
CA GLU A 124 0.13 1.58 -5.93
C GLU A 124 -0.57 0.57 -6.83
N LEU A 125 -0.91 -0.61 -6.29
CA LEU A 125 -1.58 -1.67 -7.04
C LEU A 125 -2.99 -1.26 -7.49
N VAL A 126 -3.74 -0.56 -6.62
CA VAL A 126 -5.06 -0.01 -6.95
C VAL A 126 -4.97 1.01 -8.08
N ARG A 127 -3.99 1.92 -8.05
CA ARG A 127 -3.79 2.90 -9.14
C ARG A 127 -3.45 2.27 -10.49
N ARG A 128 -2.85 1.08 -10.49
CA ARG A 128 -2.48 0.34 -11.72
C ARG A 128 -3.61 -0.45 -12.34
N THR A 129 -4.75 -0.63 -11.64
CA THR A 129 -5.88 -1.42 -12.14
C THR A 129 -7.12 -0.57 -12.40
N ARG A 130 -7.72 -0.77 -13.59
CA ARG A 130 -9.04 -0.23 -13.94
C ARG A 130 -10.17 -1.25 -13.76
N ASP A 131 -9.82 -2.52 -13.61
CA ASP A 131 -10.76 -3.61 -13.37
C ASP A 131 -11.17 -3.64 -11.89
N PRO A 132 -12.49 -3.48 -11.58
CA PRO A 132 -12.99 -3.51 -10.21
C PRO A 132 -12.75 -4.84 -9.49
N TRP A 133 -12.78 -5.98 -10.20
CA TRP A 133 -12.50 -7.28 -9.58
C TRP A 133 -11.04 -7.40 -9.15
N ARG A 134 -10.11 -6.96 -9.99
CA ARG A 134 -8.69 -6.84 -9.60
C ARG A 134 -8.50 -5.84 -8.46
N ARG A 135 -9.21 -4.72 -8.45
CA ARG A 135 -9.16 -3.74 -7.35
C ARG A 135 -9.61 -4.37 -6.02
N ALA A 136 -10.72 -5.11 -6.03
CA ALA A 136 -11.19 -5.86 -4.88
C ALA A 136 -10.15 -6.90 -4.42
N ALA A 137 -9.50 -7.60 -5.36
CA ALA A 137 -8.45 -8.57 -5.06
C ALA A 137 -7.21 -7.92 -4.40
N VAL A 138 -6.86 -6.68 -4.73
CA VAL A 138 -5.79 -5.94 -4.05
C VAL A 138 -6.13 -5.70 -2.58
N PHE A 139 -7.34 -5.25 -2.27
CA PHE A 139 -7.78 -5.03 -0.88
C PHE A 139 -7.91 -6.36 -0.12
N ALA A 140 -8.42 -7.41 -0.76
CA ALA A 140 -8.52 -8.74 -0.16
C ALA A 140 -7.15 -9.36 0.15
N ALA A 141 -6.10 -9.04 -0.62
CA ALA A 141 -4.79 -9.68 -0.51
C ALA A 141 -4.07 -9.46 0.84
N VAL A 142 -4.42 -8.39 1.55
CA VAL A 142 -3.84 -7.98 2.84
C VAL A 142 -4.76 -8.28 4.03
N LEU A 143 -5.97 -8.80 3.80
CA LEU A 143 -6.90 -9.13 4.88
C LEU A 143 -6.66 -10.54 5.41
N GLU A 144 -6.91 -10.72 6.71
CA GLU A 144 -6.88 -12.04 7.32
C GLU A 144 -7.95 -12.97 6.70
N PRO A 145 -7.65 -14.26 6.49
CA PRO A 145 -8.59 -15.19 5.88
C PRO A 145 -9.97 -15.25 6.57
N PRO A 146 -10.10 -15.30 7.91
CA PRO A 146 -11.41 -15.30 8.58
C PRO A 146 -12.22 -14.03 8.30
N LEU A 147 -11.56 -12.87 8.27
CA LEU A 147 -12.20 -11.60 7.96
C LEU A 147 -12.69 -11.56 6.50
N LEU A 148 -11.89 -12.06 5.57
CA LEU A 148 -12.25 -12.15 4.16
C LEU A 148 -13.44 -13.10 3.93
N LEU A 149 -13.47 -14.25 4.61
CA LEU A 149 -14.59 -15.20 4.56
C LEU A 149 -15.90 -14.56 5.02
N ARG A 150 -15.86 -13.79 6.10
CA ARG A 150 -17.03 -13.07 6.61
C ARG A 150 -17.53 -11.98 5.66
N ARG A 151 -16.61 -11.29 4.96
CA ARG A 151 -16.96 -10.18 4.04
C ARG A 151 -17.40 -10.64 2.66
N VAL A 152 -16.93 -11.79 2.20
CA VAL A 152 -17.25 -12.35 0.88
C VAL A 152 -17.83 -13.75 1.05
N PRO A 153 -19.12 -13.87 1.39
CA PRO A 153 -19.73 -15.17 1.65
C PRO A 153 -19.75 -16.06 0.39
N GLU A 154 -20.03 -15.47 -0.77
CA GLU A 154 -20.17 -16.16 -2.05
C GLU A 154 -18.87 -16.92 -2.45
N PRO A 155 -18.89 -18.26 -2.56
CA PRO A 155 -17.72 -19.05 -2.90
C PRO A 155 -17.11 -18.69 -4.26
N ARG A 156 -17.92 -18.37 -5.27
CA ARG A 156 -17.45 -18.04 -6.62
C ARG A 156 -16.66 -16.73 -6.63
N GLU A 157 -17.13 -15.72 -5.91
CA GLU A 157 -16.42 -14.46 -5.75
C GLU A 157 -15.09 -14.65 -5.02
N ARG A 158 -15.08 -15.45 -3.94
CA ARG A 158 -13.83 -15.80 -3.24
C ARG A 158 -12.83 -16.51 -4.15
N ALA A 159 -13.28 -17.45 -4.98
CA ALA A 159 -12.42 -18.11 -5.95
C ALA A 159 -11.84 -17.11 -6.97
N LEU A 160 -12.66 -16.18 -7.46
CA LEU A 160 -12.22 -15.12 -8.37
C LEU A 160 -11.19 -14.19 -7.72
N LEU A 161 -11.43 -13.74 -6.49
CA LEU A 161 -10.48 -12.90 -5.73
C LEU A 161 -9.15 -13.61 -5.48
N ARG A 162 -9.16 -14.92 -5.19
CA ARG A 162 -7.93 -15.71 -5.06
C ARG A 162 -7.15 -15.78 -6.37
N ARG A 163 -7.85 -16.00 -7.50
CA ARG A 163 -7.23 -16.05 -8.83
C ARG A 163 -6.63 -14.70 -9.25
N LEU A 164 -7.28 -13.59 -8.87
CA LEU A 164 -6.84 -12.24 -9.19
C LEU A 164 -5.88 -11.64 -8.15
N ARG A 165 -5.53 -12.40 -7.11
CA ARG A 165 -4.69 -11.91 -6.00
C ARG A 165 -3.34 -11.45 -6.53
N PRO A 166 -2.95 -10.17 -6.33
CA PRO A 166 -1.65 -9.69 -6.75
C PRO A 166 -0.53 -10.25 -5.87
N ALA A 167 0.66 -10.38 -6.43
CA ALA A 167 1.88 -10.55 -5.64
C ALA A 167 2.20 -9.25 -4.89
N LEU A 168 2.10 -9.29 -3.56
CA LEU A 168 2.37 -8.15 -2.70
C LEU A 168 3.87 -7.90 -2.55
N ALA A 169 4.65 -8.96 -2.34
CA ALA A 169 6.11 -8.98 -2.24
C ALA A 169 6.66 -10.26 -2.88
N ASP A 170 7.96 -10.30 -3.11
CA ASP A 170 8.66 -11.50 -3.56
C ASP A 170 8.59 -12.59 -2.47
N PRO A 171 8.55 -13.88 -2.87
CA PRO A 171 8.56 -14.97 -1.90
C PRO A 171 9.84 -14.94 -1.04
N PRO A 172 9.75 -15.31 0.24
CA PRO A 172 10.91 -15.35 1.10
C PRO A 172 11.84 -16.50 0.70
N PRO A 173 13.14 -16.44 1.05
CA PRO A 173 14.07 -17.54 0.81
C PRO A 173 13.67 -18.80 1.58
N PRO A 174 14.13 -20.00 1.15
CA PRO A 174 13.89 -21.25 1.86
C PRO A 174 14.26 -21.16 3.35
N GLY A 175 13.46 -21.83 4.19
CA GLY A 175 13.66 -21.85 5.64
C GLY A 175 13.17 -20.61 6.39
N PHE A 176 12.76 -19.53 5.70
CA PHE A 176 12.14 -18.39 6.37
C PHE A 176 10.78 -18.77 6.96
N ARG A 177 10.48 -18.26 8.17
CA ARG A 177 9.25 -18.60 8.90
C ARG A 177 8.01 -18.12 8.14
N PRO A 178 7.12 -19.02 7.67
CA PRO A 178 5.95 -18.61 6.89
C PRO A 178 5.04 -17.63 7.63
N ARG A 179 4.87 -17.82 8.94
CA ARG A 179 4.07 -16.93 9.79
C ARG A 179 4.61 -15.50 9.82
N ALA A 180 5.92 -15.32 9.99
CA ALA A 180 6.54 -14.00 9.99
C ALA A 180 6.37 -13.29 8.63
N PHE A 181 6.42 -14.04 7.52
CA PHE A 181 6.13 -13.49 6.20
C PHE A 181 4.67 -13.05 6.09
N GLN A 182 3.73 -13.88 6.56
CA GLN A 182 2.31 -13.52 6.55
C GLN A 182 2.02 -12.29 7.41
N GLU A 183 2.66 -12.13 8.57
CA GLU A 183 2.51 -10.94 9.44
C GLU A 183 2.98 -9.65 8.75
N LEU A 184 4.00 -9.71 7.89
CA LEU A 184 4.41 -8.58 7.05
C LEU A 184 3.35 -8.22 6.00
N LEU A 185 2.68 -9.23 5.44
CA LEU A 185 1.71 -9.05 4.35
C LEU A 185 0.28 -8.77 4.81
N THR A 186 -0.06 -9.12 6.05
CA THR A 186 -1.44 -9.13 6.55
C THR A 186 -1.69 -7.99 7.53
N ALA A 187 -2.81 -7.30 7.34
CA ALA A 187 -3.32 -6.28 8.24
C ALA A 187 -4.05 -6.93 9.41
N VAL A 188 -3.31 -7.22 10.48
CA VAL A 188 -3.84 -7.83 11.72
C VAL A 188 -4.48 -6.77 12.62
N GLU A 189 -3.97 -5.54 12.59
CA GLU A 189 -4.48 -4.47 13.44
C GLU A 189 -5.93 -4.09 13.05
N PRO A 190 -6.89 -4.08 13.99
CA PRO A 190 -8.30 -3.84 13.67
C PRO A 190 -8.54 -2.53 12.91
N ASP A 191 -7.81 -1.48 13.29
CA ASP A 191 -7.93 -0.14 12.67
C ASP A 191 -7.44 -0.14 11.22
N GLU A 192 -6.35 -0.86 10.96
CA GLU A 192 -5.80 -1.06 9.63
C GLU A 192 -6.76 -1.92 8.78
N ALA A 193 -7.22 -3.05 9.32
CA ALA A 193 -8.16 -3.94 8.66
C ALA A 193 -9.47 -3.24 8.28
N ARG A 194 -10.00 -2.36 9.13
CA ARG A 194 -11.22 -1.57 8.83
C ARG A 194 -11.06 -0.69 7.59
N TRP A 195 -9.87 -0.13 7.33
CA TRP A 195 -9.61 0.65 6.11
C TRP A 195 -9.67 -0.25 4.86
N TYR A 196 -9.00 -1.40 4.91
CA TYR A 196 -8.99 -2.37 3.80
C TYR A 196 -10.36 -2.97 3.52
N VAL A 197 -11.16 -3.25 4.56
CA VAL A 197 -12.55 -3.70 4.43
C VAL A 197 -13.40 -2.67 3.70
N ARG A 198 -13.32 -1.38 4.05
CA ARG A 198 -14.07 -0.33 3.34
C ARG A 198 -13.68 -0.26 1.86
N GLY A 199 -12.39 -0.37 1.55
CA GLY A 199 -11.90 -0.42 0.17
C GLY A 199 -12.40 -1.63 -0.59
N LEU A 200 -12.39 -2.82 0.04
CA LEU A 200 -12.93 -4.05 -0.51
C LEU A 200 -14.44 -3.92 -0.80
N ASP A 201 -15.22 -3.44 0.16
CA ASP A 201 -16.66 -3.30 0.03
C ASP A 201 -17.03 -2.36 -1.12
N LEU A 202 -16.33 -1.24 -1.28
CA LEU A 202 -16.52 -0.33 -2.40
C LEU A 202 -16.17 -1.00 -3.73
N ALA A 203 -15.03 -1.66 -3.82
CA ALA A 203 -14.59 -2.32 -5.05
C ALA A 203 -15.52 -3.48 -5.45
N LEU A 204 -16.06 -4.24 -4.48
CA LEU A 204 -17.04 -5.30 -4.74
C LEU A 204 -18.38 -4.75 -5.22
N ARG A 205 -18.87 -3.65 -4.64
CA ARG A 205 -20.08 -2.98 -5.15
C ARG A 205 -19.90 -2.56 -6.61
N GLU A 206 -18.78 -1.93 -6.94
CA GLU A 206 -18.45 -1.55 -8.33
C GLU A 206 -18.35 -2.78 -9.26
N ALA A 207 -17.72 -3.85 -8.77
CA ALA A 207 -17.49 -5.06 -9.55
C ALA A 207 -18.78 -5.84 -9.86
N ARG A 208 -19.70 -5.89 -8.89
CA ARG A 208 -21.02 -6.54 -9.04
C ARG A 208 -21.98 -5.72 -9.89
N ALA A 209 -21.87 -4.40 -9.86
CA ALA A 209 -22.68 -3.49 -10.68
C ALA A 209 -22.31 -3.53 -12.18
N ARG A 210 -21.09 -3.97 -12.51
CA ARG A 210 -20.69 -4.21 -13.90
C ARG A 210 -21.03 -5.64 -14.28
N PRO A 211 -21.85 -5.88 -15.31
CA PRO A 211 -21.99 -7.21 -15.89
C PRO A 211 -20.60 -7.73 -16.24
N ALA A 212 -20.27 -8.96 -15.84
CA ALA A 212 -19.07 -9.60 -16.36
C ALA A 212 -19.19 -9.56 -17.88
N ALA A 213 -18.26 -8.88 -18.55
CA ALA A 213 -18.12 -8.98 -19.99
C ALA A 213 -17.65 -10.42 -20.28
N GLY A 214 -18.58 -11.36 -20.26
CA GLY A 214 -18.35 -12.71 -20.73
C GLY A 214 -18.00 -12.64 -22.22
N PRO A 215 -17.23 -13.62 -22.74
CA PRO A 215 -17.11 -13.76 -24.17
C PRO A 215 -18.53 -13.86 -24.74
N ARG A 216 -18.92 -12.92 -25.61
CA ARG A 216 -20.08 -13.13 -26.46
C ARG A 216 -19.72 -14.31 -27.35
N LEU A 217 -20.11 -15.51 -26.94
CA LEU A 217 -20.26 -16.61 -27.87
C LEU A 217 -21.25 -16.08 -28.91
N ARG A 218 -20.74 -15.68 -30.07
CA ARG A 218 -21.59 -15.50 -31.25
C ARG A 218 -22.25 -16.85 -31.43
N ALA A 219 -23.53 -16.94 -31.07
CA ALA A 219 -24.36 -18.04 -31.49
C ALA A 219 -24.26 -18.04 -33.02
N GLY A 220 -23.52 -19.02 -33.54
CA GLY A 220 -23.46 -19.26 -34.97
C GLY A 220 -24.90 -19.43 -35.43
N GLN A 221 -25.29 -18.60 -36.39
CA GLN A 221 -26.51 -18.80 -37.15
C GLN A 221 -26.51 -20.25 -37.64
N ARG A 222 -27.46 -21.04 -37.14
CA ARG A 222 -27.82 -22.30 -37.78
C ARG A 222 -28.40 -21.93 -39.15
N PRO A 223 -27.87 -22.45 -40.27
CA PRO A 223 -28.59 -22.40 -41.53
C PRO A 223 -29.89 -23.18 -41.35
N GLY A 224 -31.02 -22.56 -41.70
CA GLY A 224 -32.31 -23.24 -41.80
C GLY A 224 -32.33 -24.23 -42.97
N PRO A 225 -33.38 -25.08 -43.04
CA PRO A 225 -33.46 -26.28 -43.86
C PRO A 225 -33.35 -26.02 -45.37
#